data_AF-A0A7W0J8H7-F1
#
_entry.id   AF-A0A7W0J8H7-F1
#
_cell.length_a   1.000
_cell.length_b   1.000
_cell.length_c   1.000
_cell.angle_alpha   90.00
_cell.angle_beta   90.00
_cell.angle_gamma   90.00
#
_symmetry.space_group_name_H-M   'P 1'
#
loop_
_entity.id
_entity.type
_entity.pdbx_description
1 polymer ?
#
loop_
_entity_poly.entity_id
_entity_poly.type
_entity_poly.pdbx_seq_one_letter_code
_entity_poly.pdbx_strand_id
1 'polypeptide(L)'
;MTISIDTTHAATSKGMRARERRRRLIMGGIFLGAALFIWFVFVANITPGAVTRFLMNPGGASTETADWVFSSGFALNAIAGVLALLGVFQVVRGFGKLTNGILAAVAILFLFGFLTWATSGGQTNLAGLLRVMVVRAVPLTLGALSGILCERSGVVNIGIEGMMLTGAFVSTVFASLSDNLWIGMLSGIMAGGVMGLIHAVLS
;
A
#
# COMPACT_ATOMS: atom_id res chain seq x y z
N MET A 1 8.10 -50.18 -25.29
CA MET A 1 8.74 -48.93 -24.79
C MET A 1 7.73 -47.77 -24.65
N THR A 2 6.45 -48.05 -24.43
CA THR A 2 5.36 -47.04 -24.45
C THR A 2 4.76 -46.72 -23.08
N ILE A 3 5.17 -47.43 -22.00
CA ILE A 3 4.55 -47.32 -20.67
C ILE A 3 5.14 -46.17 -19.82
N SER A 4 6.36 -45.68 -20.11
CA SER A 4 6.99 -44.64 -19.26
C SER A 4 6.57 -43.20 -19.55
N ILE A 5 5.86 -42.96 -20.66
CA ILE A 5 5.41 -41.61 -21.06
C ILE A 5 4.08 -41.26 -20.34
N ASP A 6 3.17 -42.22 -20.17
CA ASP A 6 1.87 -41.96 -19.52
C ASP A 6 1.99 -41.70 -18.01
N THR A 7 2.94 -42.37 -17.33
CA THR A 7 3.13 -42.20 -15.88
C THR A 7 3.70 -40.83 -15.52
N THR A 8 4.54 -40.27 -16.39
CA THR A 8 5.14 -38.94 -16.22
C THR A 8 4.14 -37.81 -16.51
N HIS A 9 3.28 -37.95 -17.52
CA HIS A 9 2.17 -37.01 -17.79
C HIS A 9 1.08 -37.03 -16.70
N ALA A 10 0.75 -38.21 -16.16
CA ALA A 10 -0.23 -38.32 -15.07
C ALA A 10 0.28 -37.69 -13.76
N ALA A 11 1.56 -37.92 -13.40
CA ALA A 11 2.17 -37.36 -12.20
C ALA A 11 2.31 -35.82 -12.27
N THR A 12 2.70 -35.29 -13.43
CA THR A 12 2.81 -33.84 -13.66
C THR A 12 1.43 -33.15 -13.60
N SER A 13 0.38 -33.74 -14.19
CA SER A 13 -0.98 -33.17 -14.12
C SER A 13 -1.55 -33.14 -12.69
N LYS A 14 -1.27 -34.16 -11.88
CA LYS A 14 -1.70 -34.25 -10.47
C LYS A 14 -1.00 -33.20 -9.61
N GLY A 15 0.30 -33.00 -9.84
CA GLY A 15 1.09 -31.94 -9.19
C GLY A 15 0.61 -30.53 -9.54
N MET A 16 0.27 -30.28 -10.80
CA MET A 16 -0.27 -28.99 -11.25
C MET A 16 -1.62 -28.67 -10.61
N ARG A 17 -2.56 -29.62 -10.61
CA ARG A 17 -3.89 -29.45 -9.97
C ARG A 17 -3.79 -29.21 -8.46
N ALA A 18 -2.84 -29.86 -7.78
CA ALA A 18 -2.60 -29.63 -6.35
C ALA A 18 -2.07 -28.21 -6.07
N ARG A 19 -1.18 -27.69 -6.94
CA ARG A 19 -0.63 -26.33 -6.83
C ARG A 19 -1.69 -25.26 -7.09
N GLU A 20 -2.56 -25.46 -8.08
CA GLU A 20 -3.70 -24.58 -8.37
C GLU A 20 -4.72 -24.58 -7.23
N ARG A 21 -5.07 -25.76 -6.70
CA ARG A 21 -5.95 -25.89 -5.52
C ARG A 21 -5.36 -25.18 -4.29
N ARG A 22 -4.07 -25.36 -4.03
CA ARG A 22 -3.38 -24.70 -2.91
C ARG A 22 -3.39 -23.18 -3.05
N ARG A 23 -3.07 -22.65 -4.24
CA ARG A 23 -3.13 -21.20 -4.51
C ARG A 23 -4.54 -20.63 -4.30
N ARG A 24 -5.56 -21.33 -4.79
CA ARG A 24 -6.97 -20.95 -4.62
C ARG A 24 -7.37 -20.91 -3.14
N LEU A 25 -7.00 -21.94 -2.37
CA LEU A 25 -7.29 -22.00 -0.93
C LEU A 25 -6.54 -20.93 -0.14
N ILE A 26 -5.26 -20.69 -0.42
CA ILE A 26 -4.48 -19.65 0.26
C ILE A 26 -5.08 -18.27 -0.01
N MET A 27 -5.36 -17.93 -1.28
CA MET A 27 -5.94 -16.63 -1.61
C MET A 27 -7.34 -16.43 -1.03
N GLY A 28 -8.19 -17.46 -1.09
CA GLY A 28 -9.50 -17.42 -0.45
C GLY A 28 -9.41 -17.26 1.07
N GLY A 29 -8.45 -17.94 1.70
CA GLY A 29 -8.13 -17.78 3.12
C GLY A 29 -7.68 -16.36 3.48
N ILE A 30 -6.85 -15.72 2.64
CA ILE A 30 -6.45 -14.31 2.83
C ILE A 30 -7.68 -13.38 2.80
N PHE A 31 -8.59 -13.57 1.84
CA PHE A 31 -9.77 -12.71 1.72
C PHE A 31 -10.73 -12.88 2.90
N LEU A 32 -10.96 -14.12 3.33
CA LEU A 32 -11.75 -14.43 4.53
C LEU A 32 -11.08 -13.89 5.79
N GLY A 33 -9.76 -14.04 5.91
CA GLY A 33 -8.97 -13.49 7.01
C GLY A 33 -9.10 -11.97 7.10
N ALA A 34 -9.01 -11.26 5.97
CA ALA A 34 -9.24 -9.82 5.91
C ALA A 34 -10.66 -9.43 6.34
N ALA A 35 -11.68 -10.17 5.88
CA ALA A 35 -13.07 -9.93 6.27
C ALA A 35 -13.29 -10.11 7.78
N LEU A 36 -12.79 -11.22 8.34
CA LEU A 36 -12.86 -11.50 9.77
C LEU A 36 -12.10 -10.45 10.58
N PHE A 37 -10.91 -10.03 10.11
CA PHE A 37 -10.13 -8.99 10.75
C PHE A 37 -10.90 -7.66 10.80
N ILE A 38 -11.52 -7.22 9.70
CA ILE A 38 -12.34 -6.01 9.70
C ILE A 38 -13.47 -6.14 10.72
N TRP A 39 -14.15 -7.29 10.77
CA TRP A 39 -15.28 -7.46 11.68
C TRP A 39 -14.83 -7.47 13.15
N PHE A 40 -13.83 -8.27 13.50
CA PHE A 40 -13.34 -8.41 14.88
C PHE A 40 -12.55 -7.20 15.38
N VAL A 41 -11.79 -6.54 14.52
CA VAL A 41 -10.92 -5.43 14.94
C VAL A 41 -11.54 -4.08 14.67
N PHE A 42 -12.17 -3.86 13.51
CA PHE A 42 -12.70 -2.53 13.17
C PHE A 42 -14.14 -2.34 13.62
N VAL A 43 -15.04 -3.28 13.28
CA VAL A 43 -16.47 -3.15 13.63
C VAL A 43 -16.67 -3.25 15.14
N ALA A 44 -15.99 -4.17 15.81
CA ALA A 44 -16.12 -4.35 17.26
C ALA A 44 -15.61 -3.15 18.09
N ASN A 45 -14.73 -2.33 17.52
CA ASN A 45 -14.12 -1.19 18.22
C ASN A 45 -14.68 0.17 17.76
N ILE A 46 -15.91 0.20 17.23
CA ILE A 46 -16.58 1.43 16.83
C ILE A 46 -17.66 1.85 17.79
N THR A 47 -17.69 3.15 18.11
CA THR A 47 -18.79 3.77 18.85
C THR A 47 -20.09 3.64 18.06
N PRO A 48 -21.19 3.18 18.67
CA PRO A 48 -22.49 3.10 18.01
C PRO A 48 -22.91 4.45 17.41
N GLY A 49 -23.31 4.45 16.14
CA GLY A 49 -23.70 5.68 15.43
C GLY A 49 -22.54 6.56 14.96
N ALA A 50 -21.29 6.11 15.06
CA ALA A 50 -20.16 6.85 14.50
C ALA A 50 -20.33 7.11 12.99
N VAL A 51 -20.00 8.34 12.61
CA VAL A 51 -20.02 8.82 11.22
C VAL A 51 -18.58 9.15 10.84
N THR A 52 -18.17 8.72 9.65
CA THR A 52 -16.88 9.06 9.07
C THR A 52 -17.08 10.22 8.09
N ARG A 53 -16.23 11.25 8.19
CA ARG A 53 -16.21 12.38 7.26
C ARG A 53 -14.89 12.44 6.53
N PHE A 54 -14.91 12.24 5.21
CA PHE A 54 -13.75 12.43 4.34
C PHE A 54 -13.89 13.76 3.62
N LEU A 55 -13.09 14.73 4.05
CA LEU A 55 -13.08 16.06 3.47
C LEU A 55 -12.45 15.98 2.07
N MET A 56 -13.13 16.57 1.10
CA MET A 56 -12.72 16.49 -0.31
C MET A 56 -12.08 17.78 -0.82
N ASN A 57 -11.87 18.75 0.06
CA ASN A 57 -11.24 20.03 -0.24
C ASN A 57 -9.72 20.00 0.07
N PRO A 58 -8.84 19.89 -0.95
CA PRO A 58 -7.41 20.02 -0.74
C PRO A 58 -7.06 21.49 -0.43
N GLY A 59 -6.30 21.72 0.64
CA GLY A 59 -5.91 23.08 1.06
C GLY A 59 -5.34 23.91 -0.10
N GLY A 60 -5.99 25.04 -0.38
CA GLY A 60 -5.68 25.94 -1.51
C GLY A 60 -6.64 25.88 -2.70
N ALA A 61 -7.65 25.00 -2.69
CA ALA A 61 -8.71 25.01 -3.71
C ALA A 61 -9.78 26.07 -3.40
N SER A 62 -10.17 26.84 -4.42
CA SER A 62 -11.22 27.87 -4.35
C SER A 62 -12.63 27.31 -4.54
N THR A 63 -12.75 26.01 -4.82
CA THR A 63 -14.02 25.32 -5.05
C THR A 63 -14.26 24.31 -3.94
N GLU A 64 -15.35 24.50 -3.20
CA GLU A 64 -15.79 23.57 -2.17
C GLU A 64 -16.47 22.37 -2.85
N THR A 65 -15.80 21.22 -2.83
CA THR A 65 -16.38 19.94 -3.24
C THR A 65 -17.15 19.33 -2.07
N ALA A 66 -18.25 18.63 -2.37
CA ALA A 66 -19.05 18.00 -1.34
C ALA A 66 -18.26 16.92 -0.60
N ASP A 67 -18.25 17.00 0.73
CA ASP A 67 -17.58 16.04 1.59
C ASP A 67 -18.28 14.67 1.57
N TRP A 68 -17.48 13.62 1.69
CA TRP A 68 -18.02 12.27 1.79
C TRP A 68 -18.36 11.94 3.24
N VAL A 69 -19.65 11.79 3.52
CA VAL A 69 -20.18 11.54 4.86
C VAL A 69 -21.03 10.27 4.84
N PHE A 70 -20.68 9.30 5.67
CA PHE A 70 -21.42 8.03 5.76
C PHE A 70 -21.25 7.38 7.13
N SER A 71 -22.17 6.47 7.48
CA SER A 71 -22.10 5.71 8.74
C SER A 71 -20.94 4.73 8.71
N SER A 72 -20.01 4.85 9.66
CA SER A 72 -18.81 4.01 9.76
C SER A 72 -19.18 2.54 9.96
N GLY A 73 -20.17 2.29 10.83
CA GLY A 73 -20.66 0.95 11.13
C GLY A 73 -21.25 0.25 9.90
N PHE A 74 -22.10 0.95 9.13
CA PHE A 74 -22.66 0.38 7.90
C PHE A 74 -21.57 0.08 6.87
N ALA A 75 -20.66 1.04 6.61
CA ALA A 75 -19.62 0.89 5.61
C ALA A 75 -18.68 -0.30 5.91
N LEU A 76 -18.24 -0.46 7.16
CA LEU A 76 -17.36 -1.56 7.52
C LEU A 76 -18.02 -2.93 7.49
N ASN A 77 -19.29 -3.02 7.91
CA ASN A 77 -20.04 -4.27 7.79
C ASN A 77 -20.27 -4.63 6.32
N ALA A 78 -20.57 -3.66 5.46
CA ALA A 78 -20.70 -3.87 4.03
C ALA A 78 -19.37 -4.37 3.41
N ILE A 79 -18.24 -3.74 3.73
CA ILE A 79 -16.92 -4.14 3.24
C ILE A 79 -16.56 -5.54 3.72
N ALA A 80 -16.73 -5.84 5.03
CA ALA A 80 -16.48 -7.17 5.57
C ALA A 80 -17.35 -8.23 4.88
N GLY A 81 -18.64 -7.94 4.64
CA GLY A 81 -19.53 -8.82 3.89
C GLY A 81 -19.06 -9.08 2.46
N VAL A 82 -18.66 -8.04 1.72
CA VAL A 82 -18.13 -8.17 0.36
C VAL A 82 -16.85 -9.02 0.35
N LEU A 83 -15.90 -8.76 1.26
CA LEU A 83 -14.67 -9.53 1.35
C LEU A 83 -14.93 -10.99 1.72
N ALA A 84 -15.90 -11.26 2.60
CA ALA A 84 -16.30 -12.61 2.96
C ALA A 84 -16.89 -13.35 1.75
N LEU A 85 -17.79 -12.71 1.00
CA LEU A 85 -18.37 -13.28 -0.22
C LEU A 85 -17.31 -13.57 -1.28
N LEU A 86 -16.38 -12.64 -1.52
CA LEU A 86 -15.26 -12.84 -2.44
C LEU A 86 -14.34 -13.97 -1.97
N GLY A 87 -14.10 -14.08 -0.67
CA GLY A 87 -13.31 -15.15 -0.07
C GLY A 87 -13.96 -16.52 -0.22
N VAL A 88 -15.24 -16.65 0.12
CA VAL A 88 -16.00 -17.89 -0.09
C VAL A 88 -16.04 -18.25 -1.57
N PHE A 89 -16.31 -17.28 -2.46
CA PHE A 89 -16.33 -17.53 -3.89
C PHE A 89 -14.96 -17.99 -4.41
N GLN A 90 -13.86 -17.39 -3.94
CA GLN A 90 -12.51 -17.81 -4.27
C GLN A 90 -12.24 -19.24 -3.78
N VAL A 91 -12.70 -19.62 -2.58
CA VAL A 91 -12.58 -21.00 -2.08
C VAL A 91 -13.44 -22.01 -2.85
N VAL A 92 -14.65 -21.64 -3.31
CA VAL A 92 -15.66 -22.55 -3.91
C VAL A 92 -15.60 -22.65 -5.44
N ARG A 93 -15.30 -21.56 -6.15
CA ARG A 93 -15.18 -21.56 -7.63
C ARG A 93 -13.80 -21.12 -8.09
N GLY A 94 -13.20 -20.15 -7.42
CA GLY A 94 -11.90 -19.60 -7.80
C GLY A 94 -11.99 -18.69 -9.03
N PHE A 95 -11.28 -17.57 -8.99
CA PHE A 95 -11.31 -16.54 -10.03
C PHE A 95 -10.26 -16.74 -11.14
N GLY A 96 -9.48 -17.83 -11.10
CA GLY A 96 -8.49 -18.15 -12.13
C GLY A 96 -7.50 -16.98 -12.34
N LYS A 97 -7.41 -16.48 -13.59
CA LYS A 97 -6.52 -15.37 -13.98
C LYS A 97 -6.89 -14.03 -13.32
N LEU A 98 -8.15 -13.83 -12.95
CA LEU A 98 -8.63 -12.60 -12.30
C LEU A 98 -8.27 -12.52 -10.81
N THR A 99 -7.75 -13.60 -10.22
CA THR A 99 -7.39 -13.66 -8.79
C THR A 99 -6.48 -12.50 -8.36
N ASN A 100 -5.51 -12.12 -9.20
CA ASN A 100 -4.58 -11.03 -8.86
C ASN A 100 -5.28 -9.66 -8.88
N GLY A 101 -6.22 -9.42 -9.82
CA GLY A 101 -7.01 -8.20 -9.85
C GLY A 101 -7.96 -8.11 -8.66
N ILE A 102 -8.54 -9.25 -8.26
CA ILE A 102 -9.40 -9.32 -7.07
C ILE A 102 -8.61 -9.13 -5.80
N LEU A 103 -7.38 -9.66 -5.71
CA LEU A 103 -6.48 -9.36 -4.59
C LEU A 103 -6.21 -7.85 -4.48
N ALA A 104 -5.99 -7.16 -5.60
CA ALA A 104 -5.82 -5.71 -5.59
C ALA A 104 -7.10 -4.98 -5.13
N ALA A 105 -8.28 -5.40 -5.60
CA ALA A 105 -9.55 -4.86 -5.15
C ALA A 105 -9.79 -5.11 -3.65
N VAL A 106 -9.46 -6.30 -3.14
CA VAL A 106 -9.53 -6.66 -1.72
C VAL A 106 -8.61 -5.76 -0.89
N ALA A 107 -7.36 -5.53 -1.36
CA ALA A 107 -6.43 -4.64 -0.68
C ALA A 107 -6.96 -3.20 -0.63
N ILE A 108 -7.54 -2.69 -1.73
CA ILE A 108 -8.15 -1.35 -1.78
C ILE A 108 -9.33 -1.25 -0.81
N LEU A 109 -10.24 -2.23 -0.82
CA LEU A 109 -11.39 -2.27 0.10
C LEU A 109 -10.94 -2.38 1.55
N PHE A 110 -9.90 -3.16 1.83
CA PHE A 110 -9.31 -3.27 3.16
C PHE A 110 -8.72 -1.94 3.62
N LEU A 111 -7.94 -1.26 2.77
CA LEU A 111 -7.39 0.07 3.07
C LEU A 111 -8.51 1.11 3.30
N PHE A 112 -9.56 1.08 2.49
CA PHE A 112 -10.72 1.95 2.67
C PHE A 112 -11.45 1.66 4.00
N GLY A 113 -11.58 0.38 4.36
CA GLY A 113 -12.12 -0.03 5.66
C GLY A 113 -11.23 0.45 6.80
N PHE A 114 -9.92 0.27 6.72
CA PHE A 114 -8.97 0.78 7.70
C PHE A 114 -9.07 2.29 7.88
N LEU A 115 -9.12 3.07 6.78
CA LEU A 115 -9.29 4.52 6.84
C LEU A 115 -10.63 4.93 7.44
N THR A 116 -11.70 4.20 7.14
CA THR A 116 -13.04 4.43 7.70
C THR A 116 -13.04 4.24 9.21
N TRP A 117 -12.39 3.18 9.70
CA TRP A 117 -12.24 2.90 11.12
C TRP A 117 -11.34 3.93 11.81
N ALA A 118 -10.17 4.23 11.23
CA ALA A 118 -9.20 5.19 11.78
C ALA A 118 -9.76 6.62 11.87
N THR A 119 -10.75 6.95 11.03
CA THR A 119 -11.44 8.25 11.01
C THR A 119 -12.85 8.16 11.61
N SER A 120 -13.21 7.06 12.25
CA SER A 120 -14.57 6.87 12.79
C SER A 120 -14.88 7.89 13.88
N GLY A 121 -16.02 8.58 13.77
CA GLY A 121 -16.40 9.66 14.70
C GLY A 121 -15.63 10.96 14.50
N GLY A 122 -14.75 11.03 13.51
CA GLY A 122 -13.94 12.21 13.19
C GLY A 122 -13.95 12.56 11.71
N GLN A 123 -12.95 13.35 11.31
CA GLN A 123 -12.77 13.80 9.94
C GLN A 123 -11.31 13.69 9.50
N THR A 124 -11.08 13.34 8.24
CA THR A 124 -9.74 13.35 7.61
C THR A 124 -9.82 13.99 6.24
N ASN A 125 -8.77 14.72 5.84
CA ASN A 125 -8.70 15.34 4.51
C ASN A 125 -8.19 14.34 3.47
N LEU A 126 -9.12 13.55 2.92
CA LEU A 126 -8.79 12.51 1.94
C LEU A 126 -8.20 13.12 0.66
N ALA A 127 -8.73 14.24 0.18
CA ALA A 127 -8.19 14.93 -0.99
C ALA A 127 -6.76 15.44 -0.75
N GLY A 128 -6.49 15.97 0.44
CA GLY A 128 -5.16 16.39 0.87
C GLY A 128 -4.17 15.22 0.93
N LEU A 129 -4.59 14.08 1.50
CA LEU A 129 -3.77 12.86 1.52
C LEU A 129 -3.43 12.37 0.12
N LEU A 130 -4.43 12.31 -0.78
CA LEU A 130 -4.22 11.92 -2.18
C LEU A 130 -3.27 12.88 -2.90
N ARG A 131 -3.43 14.20 -2.70
CA ARG A 131 -2.53 15.21 -3.26
C ARG A 131 -1.10 15.01 -2.78
N VAL A 132 -0.89 14.83 -1.48
CA VAL A 132 0.43 14.60 -0.90
C VAL A 132 1.06 13.32 -1.46
N MET A 133 0.28 12.24 -1.62
CA MET A 133 0.76 11.00 -2.24
C MET A 133 1.26 11.22 -3.66
N VAL A 134 0.49 11.89 -4.51
CA VAL A 134 0.87 12.16 -5.90
C VAL A 134 2.12 13.05 -5.97
N VAL A 135 2.17 14.13 -5.17
CA VAL A 135 3.31 15.05 -5.17
C VAL A 135 4.59 14.37 -4.68
N ARG A 136 4.49 13.47 -3.68
CA ARG A 136 5.65 12.72 -3.16
C ARG A 136 6.07 11.53 -4.02
N ALA A 137 5.17 10.98 -4.83
CA ALA A 137 5.50 9.87 -5.73
C ALA A 137 6.58 10.24 -6.76
N VAL A 138 6.58 11.49 -7.24
CA VAL A 138 7.56 11.98 -8.22
C VAL A 138 9.01 11.92 -7.68
N PRO A 139 9.37 12.59 -6.55
CA PRO A 139 10.72 12.52 -6.02
C PRO A 139 11.11 11.10 -5.58
N LEU A 140 10.16 10.30 -5.07
CA LEU A 140 10.43 8.89 -4.73
C LEU A 140 10.78 8.06 -5.97
N THR A 141 10.13 8.32 -7.10
CA THR A 141 10.46 7.66 -8.38
C THR A 141 11.85 8.06 -8.87
N LEU A 142 12.21 9.35 -8.73
CA LEU A 142 13.57 9.82 -9.03
C LEU A 142 14.63 9.17 -8.14
N GLY A 143 14.32 8.96 -6.86
CA GLY A 143 15.13 8.15 -5.96
C GLY A 143 15.25 6.70 -6.46
N ALA A 144 14.12 6.03 -6.74
CA ALA A 144 14.15 4.65 -7.23
C ALA A 144 15.01 4.45 -8.49
N LEU A 145 15.05 5.44 -9.39
CA LEU A 145 15.93 5.42 -10.57
C LEU A 145 17.43 5.40 -10.19
N SER A 146 17.84 6.07 -9.11
CA SER A 146 19.23 5.95 -8.64
C SER A 146 19.52 4.57 -8.06
N GLY A 147 18.53 3.88 -7.49
CA GLY A 147 18.65 2.48 -7.08
C GLY A 147 18.96 1.53 -8.23
N ILE A 148 18.32 1.73 -9.39
CA ILE A 148 18.62 0.97 -10.62
C ILE A 148 20.08 1.20 -11.07
N LEU A 149 20.60 2.42 -10.89
CA LEU A 149 22.00 2.71 -11.18
C LEU A 149 22.94 1.98 -10.20
N CYS A 150 22.61 1.92 -8.91
CA CYS A 150 23.37 1.15 -7.92
C CYS A 150 23.42 -0.35 -8.26
N GLU A 151 22.31 -0.92 -8.74
CA GLU A 151 22.25 -2.33 -9.14
C GLU A 151 23.24 -2.64 -10.27
N ARG A 152 23.47 -1.69 -11.19
CA ARG A 152 24.49 -1.84 -12.25
C ARG A 152 25.93 -1.87 -11.73
N SER A 153 26.20 -1.23 -10.60
CA SER A 153 27.51 -1.30 -9.92
C SER A 153 27.63 -2.48 -8.96
N GLY A 154 26.62 -3.36 -8.89
CA GLY A 154 26.60 -4.50 -7.97
C GLY A 154 26.32 -4.13 -6.50
N VAL A 155 25.82 -2.92 -6.25
CA VAL A 155 25.53 -2.40 -4.90
C VAL A 155 24.03 -2.25 -4.72
N VAL A 156 23.48 -2.82 -3.64
CA VAL A 156 22.03 -2.72 -3.35
C VAL A 156 21.78 -1.63 -2.31
N ASN A 157 21.17 -0.52 -2.72
CA ASN A 157 20.83 0.58 -1.82
C ASN A 157 19.39 0.48 -1.30
N ILE A 158 19.21 -0.25 -0.20
CA ILE A 158 17.91 -0.32 0.53
C ILE A 158 17.67 0.94 1.38
N GLY A 159 18.74 1.71 1.68
CA GLY A 159 18.69 2.89 2.55
C GLY A 159 18.23 4.18 1.88
N ILE A 160 17.80 4.13 0.62
CA ILE A 160 17.53 5.34 -0.18
C ILE A 160 16.43 6.23 0.40
N GLU A 161 15.38 5.64 1.00
CA GLU A 161 14.33 6.40 1.67
C GLU A 161 14.91 7.20 2.86
N GLY A 162 15.84 6.60 3.59
CA GLY A 162 16.57 7.26 4.67
C GLY A 162 17.45 8.40 4.15
N MET A 163 18.15 8.22 3.03
CA MET A 163 18.97 9.28 2.42
C MET A 163 18.12 10.48 2.00
N MET A 164 16.93 10.23 1.43
CA MET A 164 15.98 11.28 1.05
C MET A 164 15.42 12.02 2.27
N LEU A 165 15.03 11.30 3.33
CA LEU A 165 14.52 11.90 4.57
C LEU A 165 15.59 12.72 5.29
N THR A 166 16.82 12.23 5.36
CA THR A 166 17.97 12.97 5.92
C THR A 166 18.23 14.25 5.12
N GLY A 167 18.26 14.17 3.79
CA GLY A 167 18.42 15.34 2.93
C GLY A 167 17.30 16.37 3.14
N ALA A 168 16.04 15.93 3.20
CA ALA A 168 14.90 16.81 3.43
C ALA A 168 14.94 17.49 4.81
N PHE A 169 15.30 16.73 5.85
CA PHE A 169 15.43 17.26 7.21
C PHE A 169 16.55 18.30 7.31
N VAL A 170 17.77 17.96 6.85
CA VAL A 170 18.91 18.89 6.88
C VAL A 170 18.60 20.14 6.06
N SER A 171 18.03 19.97 4.87
CA SER A 171 17.64 21.10 4.02
C SER A 171 16.69 22.06 4.72
N THR A 172 15.67 21.53 5.39
CA THR A 172 14.66 22.33 6.12
C THR A 172 15.29 23.06 7.31
N VAL A 173 16.14 22.38 8.08
CA VAL A 173 16.83 22.97 9.24
C VAL A 173 17.72 24.14 8.80
N PHE A 174 18.58 23.95 7.81
CA PHE A 174 19.50 24.99 7.35
C PHE A 174 18.79 26.12 6.58
N ALA A 175 17.71 25.84 5.85
CA ALA A 175 16.86 26.88 5.29
C ALA A 175 16.27 27.77 6.40
N SER A 176 15.80 27.15 7.49
CA SER A 176 15.17 27.85 8.61
C SER A 176 16.16 28.65 9.45
N LEU A 177 17.39 28.15 9.61
CA LEU A 177 18.43 28.84 10.40
C LEU A 177 19.08 30.01 9.64
N SER A 178 19.12 29.94 8.31
CA SER A 178 19.79 30.93 7.48
C SER A 178 18.84 31.90 6.77
N ASP A 179 17.53 31.69 6.91
CA ASP A 179 16.47 32.37 6.13
C ASP A 179 16.72 32.38 4.61
N ASN A 180 17.49 31.39 4.11
CA ASN A 180 17.92 31.33 2.71
C ASN A 180 17.66 29.95 2.12
N LEU A 181 16.76 29.91 1.12
CA LEU A 181 16.37 28.68 0.42
C LEU A 181 17.54 27.97 -0.24
N TRP A 182 18.53 28.70 -0.77
CA TRP A 182 19.68 28.11 -1.46
C TRP A 182 20.62 27.38 -0.50
N ILE A 183 20.82 27.93 0.71
CA ILE A 183 21.63 27.30 1.75
C ILE A 183 20.94 26.02 2.24
N GLY A 184 19.62 26.06 2.42
CA GLY A 184 18.82 24.86 2.66
C GLY A 184 18.96 23.82 1.56
N MET A 185 18.80 24.19 0.29
CA MET A 185 18.91 23.24 -0.81
C MET A 185 20.31 22.59 -0.86
N LEU A 186 21.37 23.39 -0.77
CA LEU A 186 22.75 22.90 -0.88
C LEU A 186 23.13 22.00 0.30
N SER A 187 22.74 22.36 1.52
CA SER A 187 22.96 21.51 2.71
C SER A 187 22.27 20.15 2.61
N GLY A 188 21.05 20.10 2.03
CA GLY A 188 20.36 18.83 1.75
C GLY A 188 21.09 17.95 0.74
N ILE A 189 21.62 18.54 -0.35
CA ILE A 189 22.45 17.83 -1.34
C ILE A 189 23.69 17.26 -0.67
N MET A 190 24.37 18.06 0.15
CA MET A 190 25.57 17.63 0.89
C MET A 190 25.26 16.51 1.87
N ALA A 191 24.16 16.59 2.61
CA ALA A 191 23.74 15.53 3.53
C ALA A 191 23.43 14.21 2.80
N GLY A 192 22.73 14.27 1.67
CA GLY A 192 22.51 13.11 0.81
C GLY A 192 23.82 12.50 0.29
N GLY A 193 24.76 13.35 -0.14
CA GLY A 193 26.10 12.94 -0.55
C GLY A 193 26.89 12.26 0.56
N VAL A 194 26.87 12.81 1.79
CA VAL A 194 27.52 12.20 2.96
C VAL A 194 26.90 10.84 3.29
N MET A 195 25.56 10.72 3.26
CA MET A 195 24.89 9.43 3.44
C MET A 195 25.26 8.42 2.35
N GLY A 196 25.40 8.88 1.10
CA GLY A 196 25.89 8.07 -0.01
C GLY A 196 27.33 7.59 0.19
N LEU A 197 28.22 8.45 0.71
CA LEU A 197 29.59 8.07 1.06
C LEU A 197 29.63 7.03 2.18
N ILE A 198 28.81 7.21 3.23
CA ILE A 198 28.68 6.22 4.31
C ILE A 198 28.23 4.88 3.74
N HIS A 199 27.20 4.87 2.89
CA HIS A 199 26.74 3.65 2.22
C HIS A 199 27.83 3.02 1.37
N ALA A 200 28.61 3.81 0.63
CA ALA A 200 29.70 3.30 -0.20
C ALA A 200 30.82 2.62 0.60
N VAL A 201 31.11 3.08 1.82
CA VAL A 201 32.12 2.44 2.69
C VAL A 201 31.60 1.14 3.31
N LEU A 202 30.29 1.04 3.52
CA LEU A 202 29.67 -0.08 4.24
C LEU A 202 29.12 -1.20 3.34
N SER A 203 29.11 -1.00 2.01
CA SER A 203 28.47 -1.91 1.04
C SER A 203 29.45 -2.76 0.25
#